data_AF-A0A2V6LJS3-F1
#
_entry.id   AF-A0A2V6LJS3-F1
#
_cell.length_a   1.000
_cell.length_b   1.000
_cell.length_c   1.000
_cell.angle_alpha   90.00
_cell.angle_beta   90.00
_cell.angle_gamma   90.00
#
_symmetry.space_group_name_H-M   'P 1'
#
loop_
_entity.id
_entity.type
_entity.pdbx_description
1 polymer ?
#
loop_
_entity_poly.entity_id
_entity_poly.type
_entity_poly.pdbx_seq_one_letter_code
_entity_poly.pdbx_strand_id
1 'polypeptide(L)'
;HSGPVQYVMDANARENISGVGINVARRVMDCGDAGHILVSKRFADDLAQHRRWHRYLHELGDVEVKHGVVVSLVNLYAETIGNPAPPACVAGVRRTEPAATTRKGLSPVVRAIFIIGALLLVLAIVSVIFAPAIMRSVDKNRATSAPQPSATASPSLSDAIQNMVKQRITDELQKGFSGKSNAPTPRVAPTPRSQPTPPPPP
;
A
#
# COMPACT_ATOMS: atom_id res chain seq x y z
N HIS A 1 -23.61 -2.13 33.07
CA HIS A 1 -23.73 -2.96 31.85
C HIS A 1 -23.37 -4.40 32.20
N SER A 2 -23.93 -5.38 31.50
CA SER A 2 -23.57 -6.80 31.63
C SER A 2 -23.29 -7.37 30.23
N GLY A 3 -22.17 -8.10 30.11
CA GLY A 3 -21.73 -8.66 28.83
C GLY A 3 -20.46 -9.52 28.97
N PRO A 4 -20.12 -10.30 27.94
CA PRO A 4 -18.96 -11.18 27.96
C PRO A 4 -17.65 -10.40 28.04
N VAL A 5 -16.73 -10.91 28.85
CA VAL A 5 -15.37 -10.41 29.05
C VAL A 5 -14.37 -11.56 29.02
N GLN A 6 -13.13 -11.28 28.67
CA GLN A 6 -12.03 -12.24 28.62
C GLN A 6 -10.82 -11.67 29.36
N TYR A 7 -10.17 -12.50 30.17
CA TYR A 7 -8.88 -12.18 30.77
C TYR A 7 -7.79 -12.35 29.72
N VAL A 8 -6.92 -11.36 29.61
CA VAL A 8 -5.79 -11.34 28.67
C VAL A 8 -4.56 -10.77 29.36
N MET A 9 -3.39 -11.30 29.05
CA MET A 9 -2.13 -10.66 29.42
C MET A 9 -1.77 -9.63 28.36
N ASP A 10 -1.43 -8.40 28.77
CA ASP A 10 -0.98 -7.37 27.86
C ASP A 10 0.50 -7.56 27.45
N ALA A 11 1.02 -6.71 26.57
CA ALA A 11 2.42 -6.74 26.14
C ALA A 11 3.43 -6.50 27.27
N ASN A 12 2.97 -6.00 28.42
CA ASN A 12 3.77 -5.77 29.62
C ASN A 12 3.62 -6.90 30.64
N ALA A 13 3.03 -8.04 30.25
CA ALA A 13 2.70 -9.17 31.11
C ALA A 13 1.82 -8.81 32.32
N ARG A 14 0.99 -7.77 32.19
CA ARG A 14 -0.01 -7.40 33.18
C ARG A 14 -1.35 -8.01 32.83
N GLU A 15 -2.04 -8.47 33.86
CA GLU A 15 -3.43 -8.92 33.72
C GLU A 15 -4.32 -7.77 33.30
N ASN A 16 -5.09 -7.99 32.23
CA ASN A 16 -6.03 -7.04 31.68
C ASN A 16 -7.34 -7.74 31.28
N ILE A 17 -8.41 -6.98 31.14
CA ILE A 17 -9.73 -7.46 30.74
C ILE A 17 -10.07 -6.88 29.37
N SER A 18 -10.47 -7.74 28.46
CA SER A 18 -10.91 -7.39 27.11
C SER A 18 -12.32 -7.92 26.83
N GLY A 19 -12.91 -7.51 25.71
CA GLY A 19 -14.19 -8.01 25.24
C GLY A 19 -15.24 -6.93 25.01
N VAL A 20 -16.38 -7.34 24.47
CA VAL A 20 -17.48 -6.42 24.14
C VAL A 20 -18.07 -5.79 25.42
N GLY A 21 -18.15 -6.57 26.51
CA GLY A 21 -18.72 -6.11 27.78
C GLY A 21 -17.97 -4.91 28.37
N ILE A 22 -16.63 -4.97 28.43
CA ILE A 22 -15.83 -3.89 29.00
C ILE A 22 -15.89 -2.62 28.14
N ASN A 23 -15.94 -2.78 26.80
CA ASN A 23 -16.07 -1.65 25.87
C ASN A 23 -17.41 -0.94 26.03
N VAL A 24 -18.52 -1.68 26.11
CA VAL A 24 -19.85 -1.07 26.29
C VAL A 24 -20.00 -0.48 27.69
N ALA A 25 -19.49 -1.15 28.73
CA ALA A 25 -19.52 -0.61 30.09
C ALA A 25 -18.83 0.74 30.20
N ARG A 26 -17.67 0.90 29.56
CA ARG A 26 -16.96 2.18 29.50
C ARG A 26 -17.77 3.25 28.76
N ARG A 27 -18.43 2.91 27.66
CA ARG A 27 -19.27 3.88 26.92
C ARG A 27 -20.46 4.36 27.74
N VAL A 28 -21.09 3.46 28.50
CA VAL A 28 -22.17 3.83 29.44
C VAL A 28 -21.63 4.79 30.50
N MET A 29 -20.41 4.56 30.98
CA MET A 29 -19.72 5.44 31.94
C MET A 29 -19.38 6.81 31.34
N ASP A 30 -18.89 6.85 30.10
CA ASP A 30 -18.54 8.10 29.39
C ASP A 30 -19.76 9.01 29.14
N CYS A 31 -20.97 8.43 29.14
CA CYS A 31 -22.24 9.15 29.02
C CYS A 31 -22.78 9.72 30.34
N GLY A 32 -22.31 9.23 31.49
CA GLY A 32 -22.85 9.60 32.78
C GLY A 32 -22.36 10.97 33.24
N ASP A 33 -23.29 11.83 33.64
CA ASP A 33 -22.97 13.03 34.43
C ASP A 33 -23.14 12.76 35.92
N ALA A 34 -22.74 13.73 36.74
CA ALA A 34 -22.89 13.67 38.19
C ALA A 34 -24.32 13.27 38.61
N GLY A 35 -24.39 12.28 39.52
CA GLY A 35 -25.65 11.79 40.08
C GLY A 35 -26.46 10.85 39.18
N HIS A 36 -26.10 10.64 37.91
CA HIS A 36 -26.80 9.68 37.05
C HIS A 36 -26.38 8.25 37.35
N ILE A 37 -27.34 7.33 37.30
CA ILE A 37 -27.07 5.89 37.36
C ILE A 37 -27.53 5.31 36.03
N LEU A 38 -26.60 5.21 35.09
CA LEU A 38 -26.92 4.73 33.75
C LEU A 38 -26.68 3.22 33.64
N VAL A 39 -27.64 2.55 33.01
CA VAL A 39 -27.57 1.13 32.67
C VAL A 39 -27.79 0.94 31.18
N SER A 40 -27.02 0.03 30.58
CA SER A 40 -27.24 -0.38 29.19
C SER A 40 -28.60 -1.06 29.05
N LYS A 41 -29.30 -0.83 27.95
CA LYS A 41 -30.63 -1.40 27.68
C LYS A 41 -30.73 -2.90 27.98
N ARG A 42 -29.81 -3.71 27.44
CA ARG A 42 -29.77 -5.17 27.70
C ARG A 42 -29.84 -5.53 29.19
N PHE A 43 -29.09 -4.81 30.03
CA PHE A 43 -29.07 -5.07 31.48
C PHE A 43 -30.29 -4.49 32.19
N ALA A 44 -30.84 -3.39 31.67
CA ALA A 44 -32.11 -2.85 32.15
C ALA A 44 -33.26 -3.82 31.87
N ASP A 45 -33.27 -4.48 30.71
CA ASP A 45 -34.25 -5.51 30.36
C ASP A 45 -34.20 -6.69 31.34
N ASP A 46 -32.98 -7.14 31.70
CA ASP A 46 -32.78 -8.17 32.72
C ASP A 46 -33.30 -7.71 34.10
N LEU A 47 -33.00 -6.46 34.50
CA LEU A 47 -33.51 -5.87 35.76
C LEU A 47 -35.03 -5.73 35.76
N ALA A 48 -35.64 -5.38 34.62
CA ALA A 48 -37.07 -5.19 34.48
C ALA A 48 -37.89 -6.47 34.70
N GLN A 49 -37.28 -7.65 34.56
CA GLN A 49 -37.92 -8.93 34.89
C GLN A 49 -38.36 -9.00 36.35
N HIS A 50 -37.67 -8.27 37.24
CA HIS A 50 -38.06 -8.11 38.62
C HIS A 50 -38.96 -6.87 38.78
N ARG A 51 -40.25 -7.11 39.07
CA ARG A 51 -41.30 -6.08 39.26
C ARG A 51 -40.86 -4.87 40.11
N ARG A 52 -40.03 -5.09 41.13
CA ARG A 52 -39.53 -4.02 42.01
C ARG A 52 -38.68 -2.98 41.31
N TRP A 53 -37.95 -3.35 40.26
CA TRP A 53 -37.01 -2.48 39.54
C TRP A 53 -37.67 -1.74 38.38
N HIS A 54 -38.71 -2.33 37.78
CA HIS A 54 -39.36 -1.81 36.58
C HIS A 54 -39.77 -0.32 36.71
N ARG A 55 -40.27 0.09 37.88
CA ARG A 55 -40.74 1.47 38.12
C ARG A 55 -39.63 2.53 38.20
N TYR A 56 -38.37 2.11 38.32
CA TYR A 56 -37.21 2.98 38.46
C TYR A 56 -36.38 3.07 37.18
N LEU A 57 -36.74 2.30 36.16
CA LEU A 57 -36.04 2.23 34.88
C LEU A 57 -36.72 3.19 33.91
N HIS A 58 -36.01 4.25 33.55
CA HIS A 58 -36.50 5.30 32.66
C HIS A 58 -35.71 5.29 31.36
N GLU A 59 -36.36 4.93 30.24
CA GLU A 59 -35.66 4.82 28.96
C GLU A 59 -35.14 6.19 28.48
N LEU A 60 -33.86 6.23 28.10
CA LEU A 60 -33.25 7.37 27.41
C LEU A 60 -33.17 7.13 25.90
N GLY A 61 -33.17 5.86 25.48
CA GLY A 61 -33.07 5.45 24.09
C GLY A 61 -31.62 5.35 23.61
N ASP A 62 -31.45 5.51 22.31
CA ASP A 62 -30.17 5.37 21.64
C ASP A 62 -29.37 6.69 21.71
N VAL A 63 -28.19 6.62 22.33
CA VAL A 63 -27.35 7.77 22.61
C VAL A 63 -26.03 7.64 21.88
N GLU A 64 -25.67 8.67 21.11
CA GLU A 64 -24.37 8.75 20.47
C GLU A 64 -23.33 9.18 21.53
N VAL A 65 -22.38 8.29 21.79
CA VAL A 65 -21.26 8.54 22.68
C VAL A 65 -20.08 9.06 21.86
N LYS A 66 -19.02 9.52 22.55
CA LYS A 66 -17.79 10.00 21.90
C LYS A 66 -17.31 9.03 20.81
N HIS A 67 -16.89 9.60 19.68
CA HIS A 67 -16.45 8.90 18.45
C HIS A 67 -17.58 8.26 17.61
N GLY A 68 -18.81 8.75 17.75
CA GLY A 68 -19.91 8.42 16.83
C GLY A 68 -20.53 7.04 17.05
N VAL A 69 -20.34 6.46 18.23
CA VAL A 69 -20.86 5.13 18.53
C VAL A 69 -22.16 5.22 19.31
N VAL A 70 -23.18 4.52 18.84
CA VAL A 70 -24.50 4.52 19.47
C VAL A 70 -24.58 3.45 20.56
N VAL A 71 -25.07 3.82 21.74
CA VAL A 71 -25.34 2.93 22.87
C VAL A 71 -26.75 3.19 23.38
N SER A 72 -27.53 2.12 23.55
CA SER A 72 -28.89 2.21 24.09
C SER A 72 -28.84 2.26 25.62
N LEU A 73 -29.39 3.32 26.21
CA LEU A 73 -29.28 3.66 27.62
C LEU A 73 -30.64 3.76 28.31
N VAL A 74 -30.62 3.41 29.59
CA VAL A 74 -31.74 3.55 30.52
C VAL A 74 -31.19 4.22 31.77
N ASN A 75 -31.89 5.23 32.27
CA ASN A 75 -31.58 5.91 33.51
C ASN A 75 -32.30 5.20 34.67
N LEU A 76 -31.54 4.80 35.69
CA LEU A 76 -32.08 4.19 36.91
C LEU A 76 -32.16 5.26 37.99
N TYR A 77 -33.36 5.66 38.40
CA TYR A 77 -33.52 6.57 39.53
C TYR A 77 -34.80 6.32 40.31
N ALA A 78 -34.82 6.80 41.54
CA ALA A 78 -35.99 6.88 42.38
C ALA A 78 -36.08 8.29 42.99
N GLU A 79 -37.15 8.56 43.72
CA GLU A 79 -37.37 9.88 44.35
C GLU A 79 -36.21 10.31 45.28
N THR A 80 -35.52 9.36 45.89
CA THR A 80 -34.44 9.61 46.86
C THR A 80 -33.03 9.35 46.33
N ILE A 81 -32.88 8.78 45.13
CA ILE A 81 -31.57 8.38 44.59
C ILE A 81 -31.52 8.50 43.07
N GLY A 82 -30.39 8.98 42.55
CA GLY A 82 -30.18 9.18 41.13
C GLY A 82 -30.57 10.59 40.68
N ASN A 83 -30.33 10.88 39.41
CA ASN A 83 -30.62 12.16 38.79
C ASN A 83 -31.65 11.97 37.67
N PRO A 84 -32.86 12.56 37.78
CA PRO A 84 -33.90 12.43 36.75
C PRO A 84 -33.67 13.35 35.54
N ALA A 85 -32.73 14.30 35.61
CA ALA A 85 -32.39 15.14 34.47
C ALA A 85 -31.87 14.28 33.31
N PRO A 86 -32.04 14.70 32.05
CA PRO A 86 -31.39 14.05 30.93
C PRO A 86 -29.89 14.33 30.97
N PRO A 87 -29.02 13.30 30.83
CA PRO A 87 -27.58 13.52 30.78
C PRO A 87 -27.15 14.24 29.50
N ALA A 88 -26.03 14.95 29.54
CA ALA A 88 -25.50 15.79 28.48
C ALA A 88 -25.29 15.03 27.16
N CYS A 89 -24.97 13.74 27.23
CA CYS A 89 -24.84 12.89 26.05
C CYS A 89 -26.15 12.75 25.25
N VAL A 90 -27.32 12.88 25.89
CA VAL A 90 -28.64 12.81 25.24
C VAL A 90 -28.97 14.12 24.53
N ALA A 91 -28.45 15.26 24.99
CA ALA A 91 -28.72 16.56 24.37
C ALA A 91 -28.17 16.69 22.94
N GLY A 92 -27.16 15.88 22.59
CA GLY A 92 -26.64 15.77 21.22
C GLY A 92 -27.55 14.98 20.27
N VAL A 93 -28.51 14.21 20.81
CA VAL A 93 -29.46 13.41 20.04
C VAL A 93 -30.71 14.23 19.80
N ARG A 94 -30.75 14.91 18.64
CA ARG A 94 -32.04 15.31 18.07
C ARG A 94 -32.92 14.06 18.01
N ARG A 95 -33.99 14.08 18.81
CA ARG A 95 -35.13 13.15 18.84
C ARG A 95 -35.19 12.25 17.61
N THR A 96 -34.68 11.04 17.72
CA THR A 96 -35.26 9.95 16.94
C THR A 96 -36.41 9.43 17.80
N GLU A 97 -37.54 10.13 17.73
CA GLU A 97 -38.81 9.47 18.04
C GLU A 97 -38.88 8.18 17.21
N PRO A 98 -39.57 7.14 17.70
CA PRO A 98 -39.86 5.95 16.90
C PRO A 98 -40.81 6.37 15.79
N ALA A 99 -40.27 7.00 14.75
CA ALA A 99 -40.95 7.18 13.50
C ALA A 99 -41.26 5.77 13.03
N ALA A 100 -42.55 5.43 13.09
CA ALA A 100 -43.15 4.38 12.28
C ALA A 100 -42.37 4.31 10.98
N THR A 101 -41.73 3.16 10.75
CA THR A 101 -40.79 2.93 9.67
C THR A 101 -41.45 3.10 8.31
N THR A 102 -41.73 4.32 7.89
CA THR A 102 -41.86 4.67 6.48
C THR A 102 -40.43 4.77 5.97
N ARG A 103 -39.90 3.61 5.57
CA ARG A 103 -38.64 3.52 4.82
C ARG A 103 -38.81 4.35 3.54
N LYS A 104 -38.50 5.64 3.57
CA LYS A 104 -38.01 6.32 2.36
C LYS A 104 -36.57 5.86 2.16
N GLY A 105 -36.44 4.62 1.70
CA GLY A 105 -35.17 4.11 1.20
C GLY A 105 -34.73 5.01 0.05
N LEU A 106 -33.47 5.45 0.10
CA LEU A 106 -32.80 6.06 -1.05
C LEU A 106 -33.04 5.15 -2.27
N SER A 107 -33.48 5.75 -3.38
CA SER A 107 -33.99 5.01 -4.53
C SER A 107 -33.03 3.88 -4.96
N PRO A 108 -33.54 2.76 -5.49
CA PRO A 108 -32.70 1.64 -5.93
C PRO A 108 -31.62 2.09 -6.93
N VAL A 109 -31.86 3.18 -7.65
CA VAL A 109 -30.92 3.83 -8.58
C VAL A 109 -29.71 4.41 -7.86
N VAL A 110 -29.89 5.14 -6.75
CA VAL A 110 -28.76 5.73 -6.01
C VAL A 110 -27.91 4.64 -5.36
N ARG A 111 -28.55 3.57 -4.87
CA ARG A 111 -27.84 2.39 -4.37
C ARG A 111 -27.04 1.71 -5.48
N ALA A 112 -27.62 1.52 -6.66
CA ALA A 112 -26.92 0.94 -7.81
C ALA A 112 -25.71 1.80 -8.23
N ILE A 113 -25.86 3.13 -8.28
CA ILE A 113 -24.75 4.05 -8.61
C ILE A 113 -23.62 3.93 -7.61
N PHE A 114 -23.92 3.85 -6.31
CA PHE A 114 -22.89 3.73 -5.27
C PHE A 114 -22.14 2.39 -5.37
N ILE A 115 -22.86 1.30 -5.64
CA ILE A 115 -22.27 -0.03 -5.82
C ILE A 115 -21.39 -0.08 -7.08
N ILE A 116 -21.85 0.48 -8.19
CA ILE A 116 -21.07 0.56 -9.44
C ILE A 116 -19.83 1.44 -9.23
N GLY A 117 -19.97 2.60 -8.58
CA GLY A 117 -18.85 3.49 -8.27
C GLY A 117 -17.81 2.82 -7.37
N ALA A 118 -18.25 2.13 -6.32
CA ALA A 118 -17.36 1.38 -5.43
C ALA A 118 -16.65 0.24 -6.16
N LEU A 119 -17.35 -0.50 -7.03
CA LEU A 119 -16.77 -1.58 -7.82
C LEU A 119 -15.69 -1.07 -8.79
N LEU A 120 -15.96 0.03 -9.49
CA LEU A 120 -15.00 0.66 -10.41
C LEU A 120 -13.77 1.20 -9.66
N LEU A 121 -13.97 1.78 -8.47
CA LEU A 121 -12.88 2.26 -7.63
C LEU A 121 -11.96 1.10 -7.20
N VAL A 122 -12.54 -0.02 -6.77
CA VAL A 122 -11.77 -1.22 -6.40
C VAL A 122 -10.98 -1.77 -7.59
N LEU A 123 -11.61 -1.88 -8.78
CA LEU A 123 -10.92 -2.32 -9.99
C LEU A 123 -9.77 -1.38 -10.40
N ALA A 124 -9.95 -0.07 -10.26
CA ALA A 124 -8.91 0.92 -10.54
C ALA A 124 -7.72 0.78 -9.58
N ILE A 125 -7.98 0.60 -8.28
CA ILE A 125 -6.93 0.39 -7.27
C ILE A 125 -6.15 -0.90 -7.56
N VAL A 126 -6.85 -2.00 -7.86
CA VAL A 126 -6.21 -3.28 -8.24
C VAL A 126 -5.36 -3.10 -9.49
N SER A 127 -5.86 -2.40 -10.51
CA SER A 127 -5.11 -2.13 -11.75
C SER A 127 -3.83 -1.33 -11.49
N VAL A 128 -3.87 -0.28 -10.65
CA VAL A 128 -2.68 0.54 -10.33
C VAL A 128 -1.63 -0.26 -9.54
N ILE A 129 -2.04 -1.16 -8.65
CA ILE A 129 -1.13 -2.02 -7.89
C ILE A 129 -0.51 -3.09 -8.80
N PHE A 130 -1.31 -3.66 -9.71
CA PHE A 130 -0.90 -4.80 -10.53
C PHE A 130 -0.22 -4.39 -11.86
N ALA A 131 -0.44 -3.18 -12.38
CA ALA A 131 0.21 -2.65 -13.58
C ALA A 131 1.76 -2.59 -13.49
N PRO A 132 2.37 -2.05 -12.42
CA PRO A 132 3.83 -2.10 -12.27
C PRO A 132 4.36 -3.51 -11.98
N ALA A 133 3.53 -4.43 -11.49
CA ALA A 133 3.91 -5.84 -11.27
C ALA A 133 3.88 -6.66 -12.58
N ILE A 134 2.90 -6.44 -13.46
CA ILE A 134 2.83 -7.06 -14.79
C ILE A 134 3.91 -6.49 -15.72
N MET A 135 4.16 -5.17 -15.71
CA MET A 135 5.24 -4.60 -16.53
C MET A 135 6.61 -5.24 -16.22
N ARG A 136 6.88 -5.56 -14.94
CA ARG A 136 8.10 -6.27 -14.53
C ARG A 136 8.13 -7.75 -14.93
N SER A 137 7.00 -8.42 -15.10
CA SER A 137 6.96 -9.83 -15.56
C SER A 137 6.99 -9.94 -17.09
N VAL A 138 6.50 -8.92 -17.80
CA VAL A 138 6.59 -8.85 -19.27
C VAL A 138 8.02 -8.60 -19.73
N ASP A 139 8.83 -7.79 -19.03
CA ASP A 139 10.27 -7.65 -19.35
C ASP A 139 11.06 -8.96 -19.12
N LYS A 140 10.65 -9.76 -18.13
CA LYS A 140 11.28 -11.06 -17.85
C LYS A 140 10.88 -12.15 -18.85
N ASN A 141 9.69 -12.05 -19.46
CA ASN A 141 9.23 -12.98 -20.50
C ASN A 141 9.57 -12.52 -21.93
N ARG A 142 9.89 -11.24 -22.14
CA ARG A 142 10.39 -10.71 -23.42
C ARG A 142 11.86 -11.07 -23.69
N ALA A 143 12.58 -11.56 -22.69
CA ALA A 143 13.91 -12.15 -22.87
C ALA A 143 13.88 -13.51 -23.61
N THR A 144 12.71 -14.11 -23.86
CA THR A 144 12.60 -15.43 -24.52
C THR A 144 11.68 -15.44 -25.75
N SER A 145 11.37 -14.28 -26.34
CA SER A 145 10.61 -14.23 -27.60
C SER A 145 11.07 -13.04 -28.46
N ALA A 146 12.24 -13.17 -29.06
CA ALA A 146 12.59 -12.41 -30.26
C ALA A 146 12.36 -13.30 -31.49
N PRO A 147 11.77 -12.77 -32.59
CA PRO A 147 11.41 -13.55 -33.76
C PRO A 147 12.66 -13.99 -34.52
N GLN A 148 12.64 -15.24 -34.97
CA GLN A 148 13.54 -15.75 -36.00
C GLN A 148 13.23 -15.05 -37.33
N PRO A 149 14.17 -14.31 -37.96
CA PRO A 149 14.09 -13.99 -39.37
C PRO A 149 14.86 -15.09 -40.12
N SER A 150 14.12 -16.03 -40.71
CA SER A 150 14.66 -16.82 -41.81
C SER A 150 14.84 -15.92 -43.04
N ALA A 151 15.96 -16.11 -43.73
CA ALA A 151 16.36 -15.56 -45.05
C ALA A 151 17.23 -14.28 -45.06
N THR A 152 18.54 -14.54 -45.21
CA THR A 152 19.46 -13.91 -46.17
C THR A 152 19.34 -12.40 -46.39
N ALA A 153 20.05 -11.61 -45.58
CA ALA A 153 20.59 -10.34 -46.04
C ALA A 153 22.09 -10.53 -46.34
N SER A 154 22.42 -10.83 -47.59
CA SER A 154 23.76 -10.57 -48.10
C SER A 154 24.10 -9.10 -47.79
N PRO A 155 25.32 -8.77 -47.30
CA PRO A 155 25.68 -7.38 -47.11
C PRO A 155 25.48 -6.65 -48.44
N SER A 156 24.68 -5.60 -48.44
CA SER A 156 24.48 -4.82 -49.65
C SER A 156 25.84 -4.28 -50.08
N LEU A 157 26.09 -4.20 -51.39
CA LEU A 157 27.37 -3.69 -51.92
C LEU A 157 27.70 -2.29 -51.35
N SER A 158 26.69 -1.49 -51.02
CA SER A 158 26.82 -0.24 -50.28
C SER A 158 27.46 -0.41 -48.89
N ASP A 159 27.03 -1.39 -48.11
CA ASP A 159 27.57 -1.63 -46.77
C ASP A 159 29.02 -2.14 -46.85
N ALA A 160 29.31 -2.99 -47.83
CA ALA A 160 30.66 -3.47 -48.08
C ALA A 160 31.61 -2.34 -48.52
N ILE A 161 31.15 -1.43 -49.39
CA ILE A 161 31.93 -0.26 -49.83
C ILE A 161 32.15 0.70 -48.66
N GLN A 162 31.11 1.01 -47.87
CA GLN A 162 31.22 1.88 -46.70
C GLN A 162 32.23 1.35 -45.68
N ASN A 163 32.17 0.05 -45.39
CA ASN A 163 33.10 -0.58 -44.45
C ASN A 163 34.53 -0.62 -44.99
N MET A 164 34.72 -0.89 -46.28
CA MET A 164 36.05 -0.91 -46.91
C MET A 164 36.68 0.49 -46.99
N VAL A 165 35.90 1.52 -47.31
CA VAL A 165 36.37 2.92 -47.32
C VAL A 165 36.71 3.37 -45.91
N LYS A 166 35.86 3.05 -44.93
CA LYS A 166 36.11 3.38 -43.52
C LYS A 166 37.38 2.71 -43.00
N GLN A 167 37.63 1.45 -43.34
CA GLN A 167 38.88 0.76 -42.98
C GLN A 167 40.10 1.37 -43.67
N ARG A 168 40.04 1.66 -44.97
CA ARG A 168 41.16 2.26 -45.70
C ARG A 168 41.52 3.66 -45.17
N ILE A 169 40.53 4.49 -44.84
CA ILE A 169 40.77 5.81 -44.24
C ILE A 169 41.40 5.65 -42.84
N THR A 170 40.94 4.68 -42.05
CA THR A 170 41.50 4.40 -40.72
C THR A 170 42.94 3.92 -40.81
N ASP A 171 43.25 3.02 -41.76
CA ASP A 171 44.60 2.51 -42.00
C ASP A 171 45.55 3.59 -42.55
N GLU A 172 45.09 4.46 -43.45
CA GLU A 172 45.90 5.58 -43.97
C GLU A 172 46.19 6.62 -42.89
N LEU A 173 45.22 6.93 -42.02
CA LEU A 173 45.46 7.80 -40.86
C LEU A 173 46.48 7.16 -39.91
N GLN A 174 46.31 5.89 -39.57
CA GLN A 174 47.22 5.17 -38.66
C GLN A 174 48.64 5.04 -39.23
N LYS A 175 48.77 4.81 -40.54
CA LYS A 175 50.04 4.78 -41.26
C LYS A 175 50.70 6.16 -41.37
N GLY A 176 49.90 7.22 -41.53
CA GLY A 176 50.38 8.61 -41.49
C GLY A 176 50.92 9.02 -40.12
N PHE A 177 50.33 8.52 -39.04
CA PHE A 177 50.84 8.71 -37.67
C PHE A 177 52.08 7.86 -37.38
N SER A 178 52.20 6.65 -37.96
CA SER A 178 53.34 5.75 -37.74
C SER A 178 54.56 6.07 -38.62
N GLY A 179 54.37 6.74 -39.76
CA GLY A 179 55.43 7.06 -40.73
C GLY A 179 56.30 8.28 -40.40
N LYS A 180 56.06 9.00 -39.30
CA LYS A 180 56.75 10.26 -38.97
C LYS A 180 57.66 10.17 -37.74
N SER A 181 58.30 9.01 -37.52
CA SER A 181 59.25 8.83 -36.41
C SER A 181 60.57 8.13 -36.77
N ASN A 182 61.00 8.02 -38.04
CA ASN A 182 62.36 7.55 -38.36
C ASN A 182 62.91 8.22 -39.63
N ALA A 183 63.78 9.22 -39.47
CA ALA A 183 64.61 9.79 -40.54
C ALA A 183 66.07 9.27 -40.44
N PRO A 184 66.72 8.84 -41.54
CA PRO A 184 68.09 8.30 -41.56
C PRO A 184 69.16 9.31 -42.05
N THR A 185 70.42 9.11 -41.69
CA THR A 185 71.64 9.77 -42.22
C THR A 185 72.59 8.72 -42.86
N PRO A 186 73.57 9.08 -43.74
CA PRO A 186 73.60 8.57 -45.11
C PRO A 186 74.80 7.67 -45.49
N ARG A 187 74.56 6.97 -46.60
CA ARG A 187 75.39 6.14 -47.50
C ARG A 187 76.85 6.55 -47.75
N VAL A 188 77.75 5.55 -47.80
CA VAL A 188 78.90 5.46 -48.74
C VAL A 188 79.05 4.00 -49.22
N ALA A 189 79.32 3.82 -50.53
CA ALA A 189 79.43 2.55 -51.24
C ALA A 189 80.91 2.29 -51.69
N PRO A 190 81.24 1.22 -52.44
CA PRO A 190 82.21 0.19 -52.03
C PRO A 190 83.58 0.26 -52.76
N THR A 191 84.55 -0.56 -52.34
CA THR A 191 85.81 -0.79 -53.09
C THR A 191 86.13 -2.29 -53.14
N PRO A 192 86.50 -2.87 -54.30
CA PRO A 192 86.94 -4.26 -54.41
C PRO A 192 88.47 -4.37 -54.61
N ARG A 193 89.12 -5.34 -53.94
CA ARG A 193 90.13 -6.29 -54.50
C ARG A 193 91.04 -6.91 -53.43
N SER A 194 91.48 -8.14 -53.76
CA SER A 194 92.71 -8.88 -53.37
C SER A 194 92.66 -9.92 -52.22
N GLN A 195 92.79 -11.18 -52.64
CA GLN A 195 93.39 -12.35 -51.96
C GLN A 195 94.94 -12.29 -52.10
N PRO A 196 95.80 -13.22 -51.59
CA PRO A 196 95.62 -14.34 -50.62
C PRO A 196 96.81 -14.56 -49.60
N THR A 197 96.66 -15.58 -48.73
CA THR A 197 97.69 -16.54 -48.17
C THR A 197 98.44 -16.26 -46.82
N PRO A 198 98.61 -17.27 -45.93
CA PRO A 198 99.29 -17.16 -44.62
C PRO A 198 100.80 -17.50 -44.63
N PRO A 199 101.57 -17.19 -43.57
CA PRO A 199 103.02 -17.45 -43.49
C PRO A 199 103.39 -18.89 -43.02
N PRO A 200 104.60 -19.40 -43.33
CA PRO A 200 105.07 -20.76 -43.03
C PRO A 200 106.13 -20.77 -41.86
N PRO A 201 106.79 -21.90 -41.48
CA PRO A 201 106.92 -22.38 -40.08
C PRO A 201 108.36 -22.23 -39.50
N PRO A 202 108.66 -22.83 -38.33
CA PRO A 202 109.93 -23.53 -38.10
C PRO A 202 109.87 -25.01 -38.52
#